data_AF-A0A0F9JEL9-F1
#
_entry.id   AF-A0A0F9JEL9-F1
#
_cell.length_a   1.000
_cell.length_b   1.000
_cell.length_c   1.000
_cell.angle_alpha   90.00
_cell.angle_beta   90.00
_cell.angle_gamma   90.00
#
_symmetry.space_group_name_H-M   'P 1'
#
loop_
_entity.id
_entity.type
_entity.pdbx_description
1 polymer ?
#
loop_
_entity_poly.entity_id
_entity_poly.type
_entity_poly.pdbx_seq_one_letter_code
_entity_poly.pdbx_strand_id
1 'polypeptide(L)'
;MNAVLLICVMLSQNPQEFLQSGEVALQAGNWQEASDNFYKAINTNELNIGGQAVSYWNVFISERNMNHVDKSMEALLAFIVYGSDFVTSNDPNFKMWARKFNVKLKLNYSIVLIQAVWAKRNNYSCKSKLFACYVPTEKLINVFEETIPFCGNSKDIIGAGIINKDNIIKFEIQCRDGTETYYFQL
;
A
#
# COMPACT_ATOMS: atom_id res chain seq x y z
N MET A 1 -30.51 -22.11 38.45
CA MET A 1 -30.24 -21.54 37.11
C MET A 1 -29.51 -20.22 37.32
N ASN A 2 -28.17 -20.25 37.29
CA ASN A 2 -27.34 -19.04 37.39
C ASN A 2 -27.01 -18.58 35.97
N ALA A 3 -27.82 -17.67 35.43
CA ALA A 3 -27.40 -16.82 34.33
C ALA A 3 -27.03 -15.47 34.94
N VAL A 4 -25.83 -15.41 35.56
CA VAL A 4 -25.17 -14.13 35.76
C VAL A 4 -24.92 -13.61 34.36
N LEU A 5 -25.79 -12.69 33.93
CA LEU A 5 -25.54 -11.80 32.81
C LEU A 5 -24.16 -11.19 33.08
N LEU A 6 -23.15 -11.77 32.44
CA LEU A 6 -21.93 -11.08 32.10
C LEU A 6 -22.39 -9.99 31.12
N ILE A 7 -22.87 -8.88 31.70
CA ILE A 7 -23.01 -7.61 30.98
C ILE A 7 -21.57 -7.29 30.62
N CYS A 8 -21.18 -7.76 29.44
CA CYS A 8 -20.04 -7.29 28.71
C CYS A 8 -20.31 -5.80 28.57
N VAL A 9 -19.74 -5.02 29.48
CA VAL A 9 -19.59 -3.59 29.34
C VAL A 9 -18.66 -3.43 28.14
N MET A 10 -19.20 -3.61 26.94
CA MET A 10 -18.65 -2.99 25.74
C MET A 10 -18.93 -1.50 25.94
N LEU A 11 -18.11 -0.87 26.79
CA LEU A 11 -17.80 0.54 26.58
C LEU A 11 -17.38 0.60 25.12
N SER A 12 -18.22 1.19 24.27
CA SER A 12 -17.87 1.49 22.89
C SER A 12 -16.60 2.34 22.95
N GLN A 13 -15.44 1.69 22.84
CA GLN A 13 -14.15 2.37 22.92
C GLN A 13 -14.08 3.30 21.72
N ASN A 14 -13.93 4.60 21.99
CA ASN A 14 -14.00 5.64 20.98
C ASN A 14 -12.90 5.38 19.93
N PRO A 15 -13.23 5.26 18.63
CA PRO A 15 -12.23 5.03 17.59
C PRO A 15 -11.09 6.06 17.62
N GLN A 16 -11.36 7.28 18.08
CA GLN A 16 -10.37 8.34 18.17
C GLN A 16 -9.22 8.01 19.14
N GLU A 17 -9.51 7.32 20.25
CA GLU A 17 -8.48 6.92 21.21
C GLU A 17 -7.54 5.88 20.61
N PHE A 18 -8.10 4.92 19.85
CA PHE A 18 -7.32 3.94 19.12
C PHE A 18 -6.49 4.57 18.00
N LEU A 19 -7.06 5.51 17.24
CA LEU A 19 -6.29 6.24 16.23
C LEU A 19 -5.11 6.97 16.86
N GLN A 20 -5.33 7.70 17.95
CA GLN A 20 -4.28 8.43 18.64
C GLN A 20 -3.20 7.50 19.21
N SER A 21 -3.60 6.41 19.87
CA SER A 21 -2.68 5.41 20.41
C SER A 21 -1.88 4.74 19.29
N GLY A 22 -2.53 4.41 18.17
CA GLY A 22 -1.88 3.86 16.98
C GLY A 22 -0.86 4.82 16.36
N GLU A 23 -1.18 6.12 16.28
CA GLU A 23 -0.25 7.15 15.81
C GLU A 23 0.97 7.31 16.72
N VAL A 24 0.77 7.32 18.04
CA VAL A 24 1.87 7.37 19.02
C VAL A 24 2.78 6.15 18.88
N ALA A 25 2.21 4.94 18.80
CA ALA A 25 2.98 3.71 18.61
C ALA A 25 3.73 3.71 17.27
N LEU A 26 3.10 4.20 16.19
CA LEU A 26 3.72 4.31 14.87
C LEU A 26 4.94 5.24 14.90
N GLN A 27 4.83 6.40 15.58
CA GLN A 27 5.93 7.34 15.75
C GLN A 27 7.07 6.76 16.59
N ALA A 28 6.75 5.92 17.57
CA ALA A 28 7.72 5.22 18.40
C ALA A 28 8.37 4.01 17.70
N GLY A 29 7.93 3.65 16.48
CA GLY A 29 8.38 2.45 15.79
C GLY A 29 7.88 1.14 16.42
N ASN A 30 6.87 1.21 17.31
CA ASN A 30 6.20 0.02 17.84
C ASN A 30 5.14 -0.48 16.85
N TRP A 31 5.60 -1.16 15.81
CA TRP A 31 4.77 -1.56 14.67
C TRP A 31 3.61 -2.49 15.06
N GLN A 32 3.82 -3.41 16.00
CA GLN A 32 2.78 -4.34 16.44
C GLN A 32 1.64 -3.59 17.14
N GLU A 33 1.98 -2.76 18.13
CA GLU A 33 1.00 -1.95 18.85
C GLU A 33 0.29 -0.96 17.93
N ALA A 34 1.02 -0.35 16.98
CA ALA A 34 0.43 0.52 15.98
C ALA A 34 -0.62 -0.23 15.15
N SER A 35 -0.27 -1.39 14.59
CA SER A 35 -1.18 -2.23 13.79
C SER A 35 -2.43 -2.62 14.60
N ASP A 36 -2.25 -3.11 15.83
CA ASP A 36 -3.34 -3.55 16.69
C ASP A 36 -4.32 -2.42 16.99
N ASN A 37 -3.82 -1.22 17.28
CA ASN A 37 -4.67 -0.06 17.56
C ASN A 37 -5.42 0.41 16.31
N PHE A 38 -4.80 0.46 15.14
CA PHE A 38 -5.53 0.81 13.91
C PHE A 38 -6.59 -0.23 13.56
N TYR A 39 -6.34 -1.53 13.74
CA TYR A 39 -7.38 -2.55 13.56
C TYR A 39 -8.52 -2.41 14.58
N LYS A 40 -8.22 -2.09 15.85
CA LYS A 40 -9.26 -1.79 16.84
C LYS A 40 -10.13 -0.60 16.41
N ALA A 41 -9.51 0.47 15.90
CA ALA A 41 -10.24 1.63 15.38
C ALA A 41 -11.14 1.26 14.18
N ILE A 42 -10.63 0.46 13.24
CA ILE A 42 -11.39 -0.04 12.09
C ILE A 42 -12.60 -0.86 12.56
N ASN A 43 -12.40 -1.76 13.52
CA ASN A 43 -13.40 -2.69 14.01
C ASN A 43 -14.52 -2.06 14.85
N THR A 44 -14.40 -0.79 15.24
CA THR A 44 -15.53 -0.07 15.85
C THR A 44 -16.67 0.17 14.85
N ASN A 45 -16.38 0.13 13.53
CA ASN A 45 -17.30 0.51 12.45
C ASN A 45 -17.83 1.95 12.53
N GLU A 46 -17.19 2.81 13.34
CA GLU A 46 -17.57 4.21 13.52
C GLU A 46 -16.71 5.18 12.69
N LEU A 47 -15.63 4.68 12.07
CA LEU A 47 -14.80 5.47 11.18
C LEU A 47 -15.52 5.78 9.86
N ASN A 48 -15.47 7.05 9.44
CA ASN A 48 -15.82 7.42 8.07
C ASN A 48 -14.79 6.88 7.05
N ILE A 49 -15.10 6.98 5.76
CA ILE A 49 -14.22 6.45 4.68
C ILE A 49 -12.78 6.99 4.73
N GLY A 50 -12.58 8.24 5.17
CA GLY A 50 -11.26 8.84 5.31
C GLY A 50 -10.49 8.24 6.48
N GLY A 51 -11.15 8.05 7.63
CA GLY A 51 -10.60 7.36 8.79
C GLY A 51 -10.25 5.91 8.49
N GLN A 52 -11.13 5.19 7.77
CA GLN A 52 -10.87 3.83 7.30
C GLN A 52 -9.64 3.80 6.39
N ALA A 53 -9.58 4.65 5.36
CA ALA A 53 -8.44 4.71 4.44
C ALA A 53 -7.12 5.01 5.18
N VAL A 54 -7.09 6.02 6.05
CA VAL A 54 -5.86 6.36 6.80
C VAL A 54 -5.44 5.21 7.73
N SER A 55 -6.39 4.55 8.39
CA SER A 55 -6.10 3.41 9.27
C SER A 55 -5.51 2.24 8.51
N TYR A 56 -6.12 1.82 7.40
CA TYR A 56 -5.59 0.73 6.57
C TYR A 56 -4.22 1.04 5.97
N TRP A 57 -3.96 2.29 5.60
CA TRP A 57 -2.62 2.71 5.18
C TRP A 57 -1.60 2.51 6.30
N ASN A 58 -1.92 2.91 7.53
CA ASN A 58 -1.01 2.76 8.65
C ASN A 58 -0.84 1.29 9.08
N VAL A 59 -1.90 0.47 9.00
CA VAL A 59 -1.78 -0.99 9.15
C VAL A 59 -0.79 -1.55 8.12
N PHE A 60 -0.91 -1.18 6.85
CA PHE A 60 0.03 -1.61 5.82
C PHE A 60 1.48 -1.26 6.16
N ILE A 61 1.73 -0.02 6.61
CA ILE A 61 3.08 0.41 7.01
C ILE A 61 3.60 -0.44 8.19
N SER A 62 2.79 -0.64 9.21
CA SER A 62 3.14 -1.43 10.39
C SER A 62 3.44 -2.89 10.03
N GLU A 63 2.53 -3.57 9.34
CA GLU A 63 2.69 -4.97 8.93
C GLU A 63 3.89 -5.17 8.00
N ARG A 64 4.15 -4.21 7.10
CA ARG A 64 5.35 -4.23 6.24
C ARG A 64 6.63 -4.18 7.07
N ASN A 65 6.71 -3.29 8.07
CA ASN A 65 7.90 -3.17 8.93
C ASN A 65 8.12 -4.41 9.82
N MET A 66 7.08 -5.22 10.03
CA MET A 66 7.16 -6.53 10.70
C MET A 66 7.44 -7.70 9.73
N ASN A 67 7.63 -7.44 8.43
CA ASN A 67 7.76 -8.46 7.38
C ASN A 67 6.52 -9.39 7.24
N HIS A 68 5.34 -8.96 7.69
CA HIS A 68 4.09 -9.70 7.52
C HIS A 68 3.48 -9.42 6.14
N VAL A 69 4.07 -10.00 5.10
CA VAL A 69 3.74 -9.69 3.70
C VAL A 69 2.24 -9.86 3.40
N ASP A 70 1.62 -10.98 3.78
CA ASP A 70 0.20 -11.23 3.49
C ASP A 70 -0.73 -10.19 4.14
N LYS A 71 -0.59 -9.96 5.45
CA LYS A 71 -1.39 -8.97 6.18
C LYS A 71 -1.18 -7.56 5.63
N SER A 72 0.05 -7.22 5.26
CA SER A 72 0.34 -5.92 4.65
C SER A 72 -0.42 -5.75 3.32
N MET A 73 -0.54 -6.80 2.50
CA MET A 73 -1.27 -6.76 1.24
C MET A 73 -2.79 -6.71 1.43
N GLU A 74 -3.33 -7.41 2.43
CA GLU A 74 -4.75 -7.31 2.79
C GLU A 74 -5.12 -5.88 3.20
N ALA A 75 -4.30 -5.26 4.06
CA ALA A 75 -4.49 -3.88 4.46
C ALA A 75 -4.38 -2.91 3.28
N LEU A 76 -3.44 -3.17 2.36
CA LEU A 76 -3.25 -2.35 1.16
C LEU A 76 -4.42 -2.45 0.18
N LEU A 77 -5.01 -3.63 0.01
CA LEU A 77 -6.23 -3.83 -0.77
C LEU A 77 -7.41 -3.08 -0.17
N ALA A 78 -7.60 -3.17 1.16
CA ALA A 78 -8.62 -2.41 1.85
C ALA A 78 -8.40 -0.88 1.69
N PHE A 79 -7.15 -0.42 1.81
CA PHE A 79 -6.81 0.97 1.53
C PHE A 79 -7.17 1.40 0.11
N ILE A 80 -6.98 0.56 -0.91
CA ILE A 80 -7.39 0.89 -2.28
C ILE A 80 -8.89 1.13 -2.37
N VAL A 81 -9.71 0.28 -1.73
CA VAL A 81 -11.16 0.42 -1.73
C VAL A 81 -11.56 1.73 -1.06
N TYR A 82 -11.24 1.91 0.22
CA TYR A 82 -11.66 3.09 0.98
C TYR A 82 -10.99 4.38 0.49
N GLY A 83 -9.72 4.30 0.07
CA GLY A 83 -8.97 5.42 -0.45
C GLY A 83 -9.52 5.92 -1.79
N SER A 84 -9.98 5.02 -2.66
CA SER A 84 -10.61 5.40 -3.94
C SER A 84 -11.89 6.18 -3.68
N ASP A 85 -12.79 5.64 -2.84
CA ASP A 85 -14.03 6.31 -2.43
C ASP A 85 -13.74 7.68 -1.80
N PHE A 86 -12.68 7.76 -0.99
CA PHE A 86 -12.28 9.00 -0.34
C PHE A 86 -11.80 10.07 -1.35
N VAL A 87 -11.07 9.68 -2.40
CA VAL A 87 -10.60 10.60 -3.45
C VAL A 87 -11.71 11.00 -4.41
N THR A 88 -12.67 10.11 -4.69
CA THR A 88 -13.78 10.36 -5.62
C THR A 88 -14.99 11.02 -4.96
N SER A 89 -15.02 11.12 -3.64
CA SER A 89 -16.10 11.79 -2.91
C SER A 89 -16.33 13.21 -3.41
N ASN A 90 -17.60 13.62 -3.51
CA ASN A 90 -17.99 14.99 -3.83
C ASN A 90 -17.96 15.92 -2.62
N ASP A 91 -17.73 15.41 -1.42
CA ASP A 91 -17.59 16.21 -0.19
C ASP A 91 -16.31 17.08 -0.25
N PRO A 92 -16.42 18.42 -0.17
CA PRO A 92 -15.27 19.33 -0.20
C PRO A 92 -14.26 19.07 0.92
N ASN A 93 -14.71 18.69 2.11
CA ASN A 93 -13.84 18.36 3.24
C ASN A 93 -13.02 17.12 2.92
N PHE A 94 -13.63 16.09 2.33
CA PHE A 94 -12.92 14.88 1.94
C PHE A 94 -11.88 15.16 0.85
N LYS A 95 -12.22 15.97 -0.16
CA LYS A 95 -11.24 16.37 -1.18
C LYS A 95 -10.04 17.12 -0.59
N MET A 96 -10.28 18.02 0.37
CA MET A 96 -9.21 18.75 1.07
C MET A 96 -8.32 17.79 1.86
N TRP A 97 -8.91 16.90 2.65
CA TRP A 97 -8.17 15.94 3.47
C TRP A 97 -7.43 14.89 2.64
N ALA A 98 -8.04 14.36 1.57
CA ALA A 98 -7.42 13.43 0.65
C ALA A 98 -6.16 14.04 -0.01
N ARG A 99 -6.18 15.35 -0.32
CA ARG A 99 -4.99 16.09 -0.78
C ARG A 99 -3.95 16.22 0.33
N LYS A 100 -4.34 16.66 1.53
CA LYS A 100 -3.42 16.81 2.68
C LYS A 100 -2.69 15.51 3.03
N PHE A 101 -3.38 14.37 2.94
CA PHE A 101 -2.82 13.05 3.20
C PHE A 101 -2.17 12.37 1.99
N ASN A 102 -2.11 13.05 0.84
CA ASN A 102 -1.58 12.53 -0.42
C ASN A 102 -2.18 11.18 -0.84
N VAL A 103 -3.49 10.98 -0.62
CA VAL A 103 -4.17 9.69 -0.82
C VAL A 103 -4.06 9.22 -2.26
N LYS A 104 -4.17 10.12 -3.25
CA LYS A 104 -4.00 9.78 -4.67
C LYS A 104 -2.63 9.18 -4.98
N LEU A 105 -1.56 9.75 -4.42
CA LEU A 105 -0.20 9.21 -4.61
C LEU A 105 -0.05 7.84 -3.95
N LYS A 106 -0.60 7.69 -2.74
CA LYS A 106 -0.59 6.42 -2.01
C LYS A 106 -1.39 5.34 -2.73
N LEU A 107 -2.55 5.67 -3.32
CA LEU A 107 -3.35 4.74 -4.13
C LEU A 107 -2.56 4.22 -5.33
N ASN A 108 -1.94 5.14 -6.07
CA ASN A 108 -1.07 4.79 -7.19
C ASN A 108 0.05 3.85 -6.74
N TYR A 109 0.73 4.14 -5.63
CA TYR A 109 1.74 3.26 -5.05
C TYR A 109 1.17 1.87 -4.65
N SER A 110 -0.05 1.86 -4.10
CA SER A 110 -0.69 0.64 -3.59
C SER A 110 -1.03 -0.34 -4.71
N ILE A 111 -1.63 0.17 -5.79
CA ILE A 111 -2.02 -0.62 -6.97
C ILE A 111 -0.79 -1.30 -7.57
N VAL A 112 0.27 -0.54 -7.72
CA VAL A 112 1.56 -0.98 -8.24
C VAL A 112 2.16 -2.10 -7.41
N LEU A 113 2.20 -1.91 -6.09
CA LEU A 113 2.81 -2.88 -5.19
C LEU A 113 2.03 -4.21 -5.20
N ILE A 114 0.70 -4.15 -5.22
CA ILE A 114 -0.15 -5.34 -5.35
C ILE A 114 0.10 -6.07 -6.67
N GLN A 115 0.19 -5.34 -7.78
CA GLN A 115 0.51 -5.94 -9.08
C GLN A 115 1.89 -6.62 -9.06
N ALA A 116 2.90 -5.99 -8.48
CA ALA A 116 4.24 -6.55 -8.37
C ALA A 116 4.26 -7.82 -7.50
N VAL A 117 3.55 -7.83 -6.36
CA VAL A 117 3.44 -9.01 -5.49
C VAL A 117 2.67 -10.13 -6.19
N TRP A 118 1.56 -9.84 -6.87
CA TRP A 118 0.82 -10.82 -7.64
C TRP A 118 1.67 -11.44 -8.75
N ALA A 119 2.39 -10.61 -9.50
CA ALA A 119 3.28 -11.05 -10.57
C ALA A 119 4.35 -12.00 -10.02
N LYS A 120 5.03 -11.59 -8.93
CA LYS A 120 6.03 -12.43 -8.23
C LYS A 120 5.46 -13.77 -7.77
N ARG A 121 4.26 -13.80 -7.17
CA ARG A 121 3.62 -15.03 -6.66
C ARG A 121 3.27 -16.02 -7.77
N ASN A 122 2.91 -15.51 -8.95
CA ASN A 122 2.54 -16.33 -10.10
C ASN A 122 3.72 -16.61 -11.04
N ASN A 123 4.96 -16.32 -10.61
CA ASN A 123 6.16 -16.44 -11.43
C ASN A 123 6.07 -15.67 -12.77
N TYR A 124 5.23 -14.62 -12.81
CA TYR A 124 5.22 -13.65 -13.90
C TYR A 124 6.25 -12.58 -13.59
N SER A 125 7.30 -12.52 -14.39
CA SER A 125 8.23 -11.39 -14.33
C SER A 125 7.66 -10.23 -15.14
N CYS A 126 7.85 -8.98 -14.67
CA CYS A 126 7.66 -7.76 -15.47
C CYS A 126 8.57 -7.73 -16.74
N LYS A 127 9.36 -8.80 -16.99
CA LYS A 127 10.08 -9.06 -18.25
C LYS A 127 9.18 -9.46 -19.41
N SER A 128 7.91 -9.80 -19.15
CA SER A 128 6.97 -10.13 -20.20
C SER A 128 6.23 -8.90 -20.69
N LYS A 129 6.22 -8.67 -22.01
CA LYS A 129 5.40 -7.63 -22.66
C LYS A 129 3.89 -7.83 -22.46
N LEU A 130 3.45 -9.06 -22.16
CA LEU A 130 2.04 -9.41 -21.92
C LEU A 130 1.53 -8.88 -20.57
N PHE A 131 2.42 -8.75 -19.58
CA PHE A 131 2.11 -8.31 -18.23
C PHE A 131 3.00 -7.12 -17.87
N ALA A 132 2.69 -5.95 -18.45
CA ALA A 132 3.34 -4.71 -18.08
C ALA A 132 2.97 -4.36 -16.62
N CYS A 133 3.98 -3.99 -15.83
CA CYS A 133 3.77 -3.55 -14.45
C CYS A 133 3.44 -2.06 -14.44
N TYR A 134 2.43 -1.59 -13.72
CA TYR A 134 2.10 -0.16 -13.74
C TYR A 134 3.22 0.66 -13.06
N VAL A 135 3.65 1.78 -13.65
CA VAL A 135 4.60 2.73 -13.01
C VAL A 135 4.01 4.15 -13.08
N PRO A 136 3.45 4.66 -11.97
CA PRO A 136 2.66 5.88 -12.03
C PRO A 136 3.47 7.18 -12.12
N THR A 137 4.80 7.19 -11.91
CA THR A 137 5.68 8.39 -12.01
C THR A 137 7.17 8.02 -11.86
N GLU A 138 8.09 8.88 -12.30
CA GLU A 138 9.55 8.74 -12.08
C GLU A 138 9.94 8.54 -10.60
N LYS A 139 9.28 9.24 -9.66
CA LYS A 139 9.55 9.09 -8.21
C LYS A 139 9.26 7.68 -7.67
N LEU A 140 8.43 6.90 -8.36
CA LEU A 140 8.07 5.53 -8.01
C LEU A 140 9.07 4.50 -8.56
N ILE A 141 9.86 4.85 -9.58
CA ILE A 141 10.95 4.01 -10.12
C ILE A 141 11.97 3.74 -9.01
N ASN A 142 12.39 4.76 -8.27
CA ASN A 142 13.35 4.62 -7.17
C ASN A 142 12.85 3.68 -6.07
N VAL A 143 11.53 3.65 -5.80
CA VAL A 143 10.94 2.74 -4.81
C VAL A 143 10.79 1.31 -5.36
N PHE A 144 10.59 1.18 -6.67
CA PHE A 144 10.63 -0.09 -7.38
C PHE A 144 12.03 -0.71 -7.36
N GLU A 145 13.08 0.10 -7.52
CA GLU A 145 14.49 -0.31 -7.45
C GLU A 145 14.88 -0.93 -6.11
N GLU A 146 14.23 -0.51 -5.02
CA GLU A 146 14.46 -1.08 -3.69
C GLU A 146 13.69 -2.39 -3.45
N THR A 147 12.59 -2.62 -4.18
CA THR A 147 11.61 -3.68 -3.86
C THR A 147 11.64 -4.84 -4.86
N ILE A 148 11.95 -4.57 -6.13
CA ILE A 148 12.21 -5.58 -7.13
C ILE A 148 13.70 -5.83 -7.18
N PRO A 149 14.17 -7.06 -6.94
CA PRO A 149 15.58 -7.40 -7.11
C PRO A 149 15.88 -7.41 -8.61
N PHE A 150 16.15 -6.24 -9.17
CA PHE A 150 16.75 -6.11 -10.49
C PHE A 150 18.14 -6.76 -10.39
N CYS A 151 18.30 -7.97 -10.92
CA CYS A 151 19.61 -8.61 -11.05
C CYS A 151 20.47 -8.61 -9.78
N GLY A 152 19.89 -8.90 -8.61
CA GLY A 152 20.62 -8.85 -7.34
C GLY A 152 21.29 -7.48 -7.10
N ASN A 153 22.48 -7.45 -6.52
CA ASN A 153 23.13 -6.19 -6.07
C ASN A 153 23.77 -5.34 -7.20
N SER A 154 23.50 -5.59 -8.49
CA SER A 154 24.18 -4.91 -9.62
C SER A 154 23.26 -3.91 -10.31
N LYS A 155 23.59 -2.61 -10.27
CA LYS A 155 22.66 -1.49 -10.52
C LYS A 155 22.92 -0.66 -11.79
N ASP A 156 23.32 -1.27 -12.91
CA ASP A 156 23.58 -0.49 -14.12
C ASP A 156 22.37 -0.52 -15.07
N ILE A 157 21.52 0.52 -15.00
CA ILE A 157 20.48 0.79 -16.01
C ILE A 157 21.19 1.32 -17.26
N ILE A 158 21.09 0.58 -18.36
CA ILE A 158 21.77 0.93 -19.62
C ILE A 158 20.85 1.61 -20.64
N GLY A 159 19.54 1.62 -20.40
CA GLY A 159 18.59 2.33 -21.24
C GLY A 159 17.18 2.35 -20.67
N ALA A 160 16.46 3.45 -20.92
CA ALA A 160 15.03 3.57 -20.69
C ALA A 160 14.38 4.26 -21.89
N GLY A 161 13.21 3.78 -22.33
CA GLY A 161 12.54 4.34 -23.50
C GLY A 161 11.08 3.95 -23.62
N ILE A 162 10.25 4.83 -24.20
CA ILE A 162 8.82 4.59 -24.45
C ILE A 162 8.69 3.82 -25.76
N ILE A 163 7.99 2.68 -25.75
CA ILE A 163 8.00 1.72 -26.88
C ILE A 163 6.79 1.85 -27.81
N ASN A 164 5.70 2.51 -27.39
CA ASN A 164 4.47 2.58 -28.20
C ASN A 164 3.48 3.71 -27.78
N LYS A 165 2.40 3.83 -28.57
CA LYS A 165 1.24 4.72 -28.31
C LYS A 165 0.44 4.36 -27.04
N ASP A 166 0.65 3.17 -26.48
CA ASP A 166 -0.07 2.69 -25.29
C ASP A 166 0.65 3.10 -23.98
N ASN A 167 1.58 4.05 -24.05
CA ASN A 167 2.36 4.59 -22.95
C ASN A 167 3.14 3.51 -22.15
N ILE A 168 3.70 2.50 -22.84
CA ILE A 168 4.57 1.50 -22.20
C ILE A 168 6.02 2.01 -22.17
N ILE A 169 6.64 2.02 -20.98
CA ILE A 169 8.07 2.25 -20.77
C ILE A 169 8.82 0.92 -20.73
N LYS A 170 9.89 0.82 -21.52
CA LYS A 170 10.94 -0.19 -21.42
C LYS A 170 12.02 0.28 -20.47
N PHE A 171 12.50 -0.61 -19.61
CA PHE A 171 13.80 -0.49 -18.97
C PHE A 171 14.68 -1.66 -19.39
N GLU A 172 15.92 -1.36 -19.77
CA GLU A 172 16.96 -2.34 -20.01
C GLU A 172 18.02 -2.20 -18.93
N ILE A 173 18.22 -3.27 -18.18
CA ILE A 173 19.13 -3.33 -17.05
C ILE A 173 20.23 -4.31 -17.40
N GLN A 174 21.48 -3.87 -17.28
CA GLN A 174 22.63 -4.73 -17.48
C GLN A 174 22.95 -5.47 -16.18
N CYS A 175 23.00 -6.79 -16.30
CA CYS A 175 23.21 -7.70 -15.20
C CYS A 175 24.48 -8.50 -15.44
N ARG A 176 24.99 -9.15 -14.38
CA ARG A 176 26.22 -9.97 -14.46
C ARG A 176 26.12 -11.06 -15.53
N ASP A 177 24.94 -11.65 -15.68
CA ASP A 177 24.69 -12.81 -16.54
C ASP A 177 23.94 -12.45 -17.84
N GLY A 178 23.79 -11.16 -18.16
CA GLY A 178 23.12 -10.69 -19.37
C GLY A 178 22.31 -9.42 -19.17
N THR A 179 21.56 -9.02 -20.19
CA THR A 179 20.65 -7.87 -20.11
C THR A 179 19.24 -8.35 -19.79
N GLU A 180 18.61 -7.76 -18.78
CA GLU A 180 17.20 -7.98 -18.50
C GLU A 180 16.36 -6.80 -18.99
N THR A 181 15.22 -7.10 -19.62
CA THR A 181 14.26 -6.09 -20.08
C THR A 181 13.04 -6.12 -19.20
N TYR A 182 12.53 -4.95 -18.83
CA TYR A 182 11.33 -4.76 -18.02
C TYR A 182 10.34 -3.85 -18.76
N TYR A 183 9.06 -4.16 -18.66
CA TYR A 183 7.98 -3.42 -19.30
C TYR A 183 7.04 -2.85 -18.25
N PHE A 184 6.77 -1.56 -18.36
CA PHE A 184 5.88 -0.85 -17.46
C PHE A 184 4.84 -0.01 -18.19
N GLN A 185 3.63 0.08 -17.67
CA GLN A 185 2.57 0.92 -18.24
C GLN A 185 2.42 2.20 -17.42
N LEU A 186 2.41 3.37 -18.07
CA LEU A 186 2.11 4.68 -17.48
C LEU A 186 0.61 4.89 -17.23
#